data_AF-A0A1V5E6W2-F1
#
_entry.id   AF-A0A1V5E6W2-F1
#
_cell.length_a   1.000
_cell.length_b   1.000
_cell.length_c   1.000
_cell.angle_alpha   90.00
_cell.angle_beta   90.00
_cell.angle_gamma   90.00
#
_symmetry.space_group_name_H-M   'P 1'
#
loop_
_entity.id
_entity.type
_entity.pdbx_description
1 polymer ?
#
loop_
_entity_poly.entity_id
_entity_poly.type
_entity_poly.pdbx_seq_one_letter_code
_entity_poly.pdbx_strand_id
1 'polypeptide(L)'
;MRRILLPVFLIVSLFCLTYALMGNFTVEAAKQAEASCQSCHADFASVLPKGHSPVSGTSLASCVPCHQSDFEGKSEKNAFSTRMHLAHLPPKGAQDCEACHAWTAGKSFGLIGQKGSWGAPDKNDMDLMRTIFKSWAGSGYMDNLHATQGIGCAQCHGKGLPKADDTVENSRCLVCHGPLDKLAQKTEPKEFKDRNPHKSHLGSDIACTVCHKGHAESKVYCLECHKFDMKIKGAAQVK
;
A
#
# COMPACT_ATOMS: atom_id res chain seq x y z
N MET A 1 57.07 -39.58 -61.22
CA MET A 1 55.65 -39.30 -60.92
C MET A 1 55.56 -37.96 -60.21
N ARG A 2 54.63 -37.14 -60.66
CA ARG A 2 54.51 -35.69 -60.43
C ARG A 2 53.87 -35.40 -59.07
N ARG A 3 54.40 -34.40 -58.34
CA ARG A 3 53.71 -33.41 -57.45
C ARG A 3 54.68 -32.96 -56.34
N ILE A 4 55.33 -31.80 -56.47
CA ILE A 4 54.87 -30.40 -56.27
C ILE A 4 55.18 -29.92 -54.84
N LEU A 5 55.95 -28.85 -54.84
CA LEU A 5 56.49 -28.02 -53.77
C LEU A 5 55.45 -27.10 -53.09
N LEU A 6 55.83 -26.64 -51.89
CA LEU A 6 55.64 -25.26 -51.36
C LEU A 6 54.27 -24.89 -50.72
N PRO A 7 54.20 -23.83 -49.87
CA PRO A 7 54.54 -23.92 -48.45
C PRO A 7 53.44 -23.33 -47.53
N VAL A 8 53.63 -23.58 -46.23
CA VAL A 8 52.89 -23.03 -45.10
C VAL A 8 53.11 -21.52 -45.00
N PHE A 9 52.23 -20.68 -45.56
CA PHE A 9 52.12 -19.25 -45.22
C PHE A 9 50.81 -18.68 -45.80
N LEU A 10 49.70 -18.74 -45.05
CA LEU A 10 48.51 -17.86 -45.18
C LEU A 10 47.37 -18.37 -44.28
N ILE A 11 47.50 -18.23 -42.96
CA ILE A 11 46.37 -18.40 -42.02
C ILE A 11 46.40 -17.22 -41.03
N VAL A 12 46.13 -16.00 -41.50
CA VAL A 12 45.90 -14.85 -40.60
C VAL A 12 44.79 -13.89 -41.10
N SER A 13 44.21 -14.05 -42.28
CA SER A 13 43.39 -12.98 -42.88
C SER A 13 41.87 -13.23 -42.95
N LEU A 14 41.30 -14.25 -42.29
CA LEU A 14 39.87 -14.57 -42.44
C LEU A 14 39.08 -14.76 -41.14
N PHE A 15 39.40 -14.02 -40.08
CA PHE A 15 38.61 -14.05 -38.82
C PHE A 15 38.24 -12.67 -38.24
N CYS A 16 38.36 -11.59 -39.02
CA CYS A 16 37.96 -10.24 -38.57
C CYS A 16 36.77 -9.62 -39.33
N LEU A 17 36.05 -10.39 -40.16
CA LEU A 17 34.97 -9.85 -41.00
C LEU A 17 33.58 -10.43 -40.74
N THR A 18 33.32 -10.95 -39.53
CA THR A 18 31.97 -11.36 -39.10
C THR A 18 31.45 -10.57 -37.89
N TYR A 19 32.24 -9.67 -37.31
CA TYR A 19 31.84 -8.88 -36.13
C TYR A 19 31.01 -7.62 -36.45
N ALA A 20 30.66 -7.37 -37.71
CA ALA A 20 29.95 -6.15 -38.13
C ALA A 20 28.42 -6.31 -38.29
N LEU A 21 27.83 -7.44 -37.88
CA LEU A 21 26.38 -7.71 -38.04
C LEU A 21 25.66 -8.21 -36.78
N MET A 22 26.18 -7.91 -35.59
CA MET A 22 25.31 -7.92 -34.40
C MET A 22 24.62 -6.56 -34.32
N GLY A 23 23.50 -6.47 -35.05
CA GLY A 23 22.59 -5.35 -34.96
C GLY A 23 22.22 -5.09 -33.49
N ASN A 24 22.19 -3.81 -33.13
CA ASN A 24 21.61 -3.33 -31.88
C ASN A 24 20.15 -3.79 -31.82
N PHE A 25 19.90 -4.95 -31.24
CA PHE A 25 18.59 -5.26 -30.69
C PHE A 25 18.45 -4.42 -29.43
N THR A 26 17.92 -3.20 -29.60
CA THR A 26 17.24 -2.53 -28.51
C THR A 26 16.15 -3.49 -28.04
N VAL A 27 16.32 -4.02 -26.83
CA VAL A 27 15.21 -4.69 -26.14
C VAL A 27 14.22 -3.59 -25.85
N GLU A 28 13.26 -3.40 -26.76
CA GLU A 28 12.07 -2.60 -26.50
C GLU A 28 11.46 -3.20 -25.23
N ALA A 29 11.42 -2.41 -24.15
CA ALA A 29 10.77 -2.85 -22.93
C ALA A 29 9.33 -3.25 -23.29
N ALA A 30 9.01 -4.53 -23.14
CA ALA A 30 7.68 -5.04 -23.44
C ALA A 30 6.67 -4.22 -22.65
N LYS A 31 5.82 -3.49 -23.37
CA LYS A 31 4.73 -2.69 -22.79
C LYS A 31 3.87 -3.66 -21.97
N GLN A 32 3.83 -3.47 -20.64
CA GLN A 32 2.99 -4.28 -19.75
C GLN A 32 1.57 -4.31 -20.32
N ALA A 33 1.06 -5.52 -20.61
CA ALA A 33 -0.28 -5.70 -21.09
C ALA A 33 -1.26 -5.10 -20.07
N GLU A 34 -2.24 -4.34 -20.56
CA GLU A 34 -3.26 -3.74 -19.69
C GLU A 34 -3.96 -4.83 -18.87
N ALA A 35 -3.99 -4.67 -17.55
CA ALA A 35 -4.70 -5.60 -16.68
C ALA A 35 -6.21 -5.53 -16.96
N SER A 36 -6.74 -6.57 -17.59
CA SER A 36 -8.18 -6.74 -17.80
C SER A 36 -8.80 -7.50 -16.63
N CYS A 37 -9.67 -6.81 -15.90
CA CYS A 37 -10.42 -7.35 -14.76
C CYS A 37 -11.40 -8.45 -15.20
N GLN A 38 -11.83 -8.45 -16.47
CA GLN A 38 -12.77 -9.43 -16.99
C GLN A 38 -12.19 -10.86 -17.02
N SER A 39 -10.87 -11.00 -17.02
CA SER A 39 -10.19 -12.30 -16.92
C SER A 39 -10.56 -13.09 -15.66
N CYS A 40 -10.95 -12.40 -14.58
CA CYS A 40 -11.38 -13.00 -13.32
C CYS A 40 -12.85 -12.68 -12.97
N HIS A 41 -13.41 -11.58 -13.48
CA HIS A 41 -14.79 -11.16 -13.25
C HIS A 41 -15.58 -11.11 -14.55
N ALA A 42 -16.26 -12.20 -14.90
CA ALA A 42 -17.08 -12.27 -16.10
C ALA A 42 -18.27 -11.30 -16.08
N ASP A 43 -18.80 -11.01 -14.90
CA ASP A 43 -19.87 -10.03 -14.66
C ASP A 43 -19.49 -9.09 -13.50
N PHE A 44 -19.33 -7.81 -13.82
CA PHE A 44 -19.02 -6.80 -12.80
C PHE A 44 -20.21 -6.43 -11.92
N ALA A 45 -21.46 -6.61 -12.39
CA ALA A 45 -22.63 -6.32 -11.58
C ALA A 45 -22.65 -7.16 -10.29
N SER A 46 -22.10 -8.38 -10.34
CA SER A 46 -21.97 -9.27 -9.19
C SER A 46 -21.00 -8.79 -8.10
N VAL A 47 -20.00 -7.96 -8.45
CA VAL A 47 -18.94 -7.51 -7.50
C VAL A 47 -19.08 -6.05 -7.07
N LEU A 48 -19.88 -5.27 -7.82
CA LEU A 48 -20.18 -3.89 -7.49
C LEU A 48 -21.18 -3.79 -6.32
N PRO A 49 -21.13 -2.70 -5.52
CA PRO A 49 -22.13 -2.46 -4.49
C PRO A 49 -23.55 -2.37 -5.06
N LYS A 50 -24.54 -2.78 -4.27
CA LYS A 50 -25.95 -2.59 -4.61
C LYS A 50 -26.22 -1.09 -4.87
N GLY A 51 -26.86 -0.79 -6.00
CA GLY A 51 -27.17 0.59 -6.40
C GLY A 51 -26.04 1.32 -7.12
N HIS A 52 -24.90 0.66 -7.40
CA HIS A 52 -23.88 1.23 -8.26
C HIS A 52 -24.42 1.43 -9.68
N SER A 53 -24.11 2.57 -10.30
CA SER A 53 -24.50 2.84 -11.69
C SER A 53 -23.89 1.82 -12.65
N PRO A 54 -24.54 1.48 -13.77
CA PRO A 54 -23.93 0.62 -14.78
C PRO A 54 -22.59 1.20 -15.25
N VAL A 55 -21.56 0.35 -15.33
CA VAL A 55 -20.24 0.71 -15.84
C VAL A 55 -19.97 -0.02 -17.14
N SER A 56 -19.28 0.64 -18.07
CA SER A 56 -18.82 0.05 -19.32
C SER A 56 -17.30 -0.06 -19.31
N GLY A 57 -16.77 -1.19 -19.80
CA GLY A 57 -15.34 -1.46 -19.87
C GLY A 57 -14.85 -2.47 -18.84
N THR A 58 -13.64 -2.96 -19.06
CA THR A 58 -13.13 -4.19 -18.46
C THR A 58 -11.77 -4.03 -17.78
N SER A 59 -11.21 -2.81 -17.79
CA SER A 59 -9.94 -2.47 -17.16
C SER A 59 -10.12 -1.40 -16.10
N LEU A 60 -9.08 -1.22 -15.26
CA LEU A 60 -9.07 -0.21 -14.22
C LEU A 60 -9.31 1.21 -14.76
N ALA A 61 -8.88 1.48 -16.01
CA ALA A 61 -9.06 2.76 -16.67
C ALA A 61 -10.54 3.17 -16.84
N SER A 62 -11.46 2.20 -16.85
CA SER A 62 -12.90 2.44 -16.92
C SER A 62 -13.50 2.87 -15.58
N CYS A 63 -12.85 2.55 -14.46
CA CYS A 63 -13.35 2.82 -13.11
C CYS A 63 -12.90 4.18 -12.57
N VAL A 64 -11.66 4.57 -12.89
CA VAL A 64 -11.02 5.77 -12.35
C VAL A 64 -11.67 7.13 -12.70
N PRO A 65 -12.49 7.29 -13.77
CA PRO A 65 -13.15 8.58 -14.01
C PRO A 65 -14.09 8.96 -12.86
N CYS A 66 -14.71 7.97 -12.22
CA CYS A 66 -15.56 8.16 -11.04
C CYS A 66 -14.84 7.84 -9.71
N HIS A 67 -13.79 7.02 -9.77
CA HIS A 67 -13.02 6.59 -8.60
C HIS A 67 -11.55 7.00 -8.71
N GLN A 68 -11.30 8.30 -8.57
CA GLN A 68 -9.97 8.86 -8.71
C GLN A 68 -8.98 8.25 -7.69
N SER A 69 -7.76 8.03 -8.18
CA SER A 69 -6.67 7.55 -7.35
C SER A 69 -6.14 8.68 -6.48
N ASP A 70 -5.90 8.38 -5.21
CA ASP A 70 -5.43 9.37 -4.25
C ASP A 70 -3.90 9.46 -4.26
N PHE A 71 -3.36 10.11 -5.29
CA PHE A 71 -1.93 10.44 -5.36
C PHE A 71 -1.57 11.69 -4.53
N GLU A 72 -2.57 12.38 -3.97
CA GLU A 72 -2.39 13.66 -3.29
C GLU A 72 -2.38 13.54 -1.77
N GLY A 73 -2.84 12.41 -1.20
CA GLY A 73 -2.80 12.18 0.24
C GLY A 73 -4.04 12.69 0.99
N LYS A 74 -5.20 12.68 0.32
CA LYS A 74 -6.47 13.20 0.85
C LYS A 74 -6.89 12.46 2.12
N SER A 75 -7.44 13.19 3.09
CA SER A 75 -7.90 12.63 4.38
C SER A 75 -9.25 11.93 4.29
N GLU A 76 -9.96 12.15 3.19
CA GLU A 76 -11.27 11.63 2.91
C GLU A 76 -11.22 10.11 2.71
N LYS A 77 -12.29 9.43 3.13
CA LYS A 77 -12.43 7.98 2.95
C LYS A 77 -12.30 7.61 1.47
N ASN A 78 -11.50 6.59 1.18
CA ASN A 78 -11.40 6.00 -0.15
C ASN A 78 -11.98 4.59 -0.14
N ALA A 79 -13.31 4.50 -0.19
CA ALA A 79 -14.02 3.23 -0.16
C ALA A 79 -13.73 2.35 -1.38
N PHE A 80 -13.50 2.96 -2.56
CA PHE A 80 -13.15 2.22 -3.77
C PHE A 80 -11.82 1.49 -3.62
N SER A 81 -10.74 2.24 -3.34
CA SER A 81 -9.41 1.67 -3.16
C SER A 81 -9.40 0.64 -2.04
N THR A 82 -10.02 0.98 -0.90
CA THR A 82 -10.06 0.08 0.26
C THR A 82 -10.78 -1.23 -0.07
N ARG A 83 -11.95 -1.18 -0.73
CA ARG A 83 -12.69 -2.38 -1.12
C ARG A 83 -11.91 -3.24 -2.11
N MET A 84 -11.23 -2.62 -3.09
CA MET A 84 -10.42 -3.35 -4.06
C MET A 84 -9.28 -4.10 -3.38
N HIS A 85 -8.50 -3.44 -2.53
CA HIS A 85 -7.41 -4.09 -1.80
C HIS A 85 -7.94 -5.21 -0.88
N LEU A 86 -8.99 -4.95 -0.09
CA LEU A 86 -9.56 -5.95 0.84
C LEU A 86 -10.12 -7.19 0.12
N ALA A 87 -10.60 -7.06 -1.12
CA ALA A 87 -11.15 -8.18 -1.88
C ALA A 87 -10.06 -9.02 -2.58
N HIS A 88 -8.95 -8.40 -2.99
CA HIS A 88 -7.94 -9.03 -3.84
C HIS A 88 -6.68 -9.47 -3.07
N LEU A 89 -6.45 -8.90 -1.89
CA LEU A 89 -5.32 -9.26 -1.03
C LEU A 89 -5.73 -10.27 0.05
N PRO A 90 -4.77 -11.00 0.63
CA PRO A 90 -5.02 -11.86 1.78
C PRO A 90 -5.67 -11.06 2.92
N PRO A 91 -6.64 -11.64 3.65
CA PRO A 91 -7.00 -13.06 3.65
C PRO A 91 -8.06 -13.48 2.62
N LYS A 92 -8.68 -12.56 1.87
CA LYS A 92 -9.80 -12.87 0.97
C LYS A 92 -9.38 -13.20 -0.46
N GLY A 93 -8.30 -12.59 -0.93
CA GLY A 93 -7.72 -12.85 -2.24
C GLY A 93 -6.25 -13.23 -2.15
N ALA A 94 -5.63 -13.44 -3.30
CA ALA A 94 -4.23 -13.83 -3.43
C ALA A 94 -3.54 -13.14 -4.61
N GLN A 95 -4.08 -12.00 -5.07
CA GLN A 95 -3.50 -11.27 -6.19
C GLN A 95 -2.19 -10.60 -5.78
N ASP A 96 -1.23 -10.59 -6.69
CA ASP A 96 -0.01 -9.80 -6.52
C ASP A 96 -0.33 -8.31 -6.72
N CYS A 97 0.41 -7.43 -6.03
CA CYS A 97 0.35 -5.99 -6.23
C CYS A 97 0.52 -5.61 -7.70
N GLU A 98 1.44 -6.28 -8.40
CA GLU A 98 1.77 -6.00 -9.81
C GLU A 98 0.66 -6.38 -10.79
N ALA A 99 -0.39 -7.07 -10.35
CA ALA A 99 -1.58 -7.29 -11.16
C ALA A 99 -2.33 -5.98 -11.46
N CYS A 100 -2.20 -4.97 -10.59
CA CYS A 100 -2.85 -3.66 -10.74
C CYS A 100 -1.85 -2.49 -10.73
N HIS A 101 -0.68 -2.69 -10.12
CA HIS A 101 0.33 -1.66 -9.95
C HIS A 101 1.48 -1.81 -10.94
N ALA A 102 1.91 -0.68 -11.51
CA ALA A 102 3.14 -0.61 -12.28
C ALA A 102 4.27 -0.25 -11.30
N TRP A 103 5.17 -1.22 -11.06
CA TRP A 103 6.30 -1.05 -10.16
C TRP A 103 7.63 -1.24 -10.89
N THR A 104 8.58 -0.37 -10.59
CA THR A 104 9.99 -0.55 -10.93
C THR A 104 10.80 -0.18 -9.71
N ALA A 105 11.51 -1.16 -9.15
CA ALA A 105 12.23 -1.03 -7.89
C ALA A 105 13.13 0.21 -7.85
N GLY A 106 12.96 1.04 -6.82
CA GLY A 106 13.73 2.27 -6.63
C GLY A 106 13.46 3.38 -7.66
N LYS A 107 12.49 3.22 -8.57
CA LYS A 107 12.18 4.20 -9.62
C LYS A 107 10.75 4.72 -9.58
N SER A 108 9.76 3.82 -9.51
CA SER A 108 8.36 4.24 -9.57
C SER A 108 7.42 3.17 -9.06
N PHE A 109 6.35 3.59 -8.39
CA PHE A 109 5.21 2.77 -8.03
C PHE A 109 3.91 3.54 -8.28
N GLY A 110 3.11 3.07 -9.22
CA GLY A 110 1.86 3.70 -9.62
C GLY A 110 0.80 2.67 -10.00
N LEU A 111 -0.30 3.12 -10.60
CA LEU A 111 -1.31 2.24 -11.17
C LEU A 111 -1.11 2.08 -12.66
N ILE A 112 -1.34 0.87 -13.15
CA ILE A 112 -1.32 0.57 -14.57
C ILE A 112 -2.36 1.45 -15.28
N GLY A 113 -1.95 2.13 -16.35
CA GLY A 113 -2.82 2.98 -17.15
C GLY A 113 -3.23 4.30 -16.50
N GLN A 114 -2.64 4.69 -15.36
CA GLN A 114 -2.87 5.98 -14.70
C GLN A 114 -1.62 6.85 -14.67
N LYS A 115 -1.82 8.17 -14.79
CA LYS A 115 -0.75 9.15 -14.58
C LYS A 115 -0.66 9.46 -13.09
N GLY A 116 0.49 9.17 -12.50
CA GLY A 116 0.74 9.41 -11.08
C GLY A 116 1.70 8.37 -10.51
N SER A 117 2.27 8.67 -9.35
CA SER A 117 3.15 7.78 -8.61
C SER A 117 2.99 8.05 -7.12
N TRP A 118 3.01 6.99 -6.32
CA TRP A 118 3.12 7.11 -4.87
C TRP A 118 4.57 7.09 -4.39
N GLY A 119 5.54 6.99 -5.30
CA GLY A 119 6.95 7.07 -4.95
C GLY A 119 7.77 6.04 -5.70
N ALA A 120 8.92 5.70 -5.12
CA ALA A 120 9.91 4.84 -5.73
C ALA A 120 10.39 3.77 -4.73
N PRO A 121 9.48 2.92 -4.22
CA PRO A 121 9.83 1.91 -3.23
C PRO A 121 10.83 0.92 -3.81
N ASP A 122 11.81 0.53 -3.00
CA ASP A 122 12.68 -0.59 -3.31
C ASP A 122 12.03 -1.94 -2.94
N LYS A 123 12.80 -3.02 -3.03
CA LYS A 123 12.28 -4.36 -2.72
C LYS A 123 11.93 -4.53 -1.23
N ASN A 124 12.72 -3.96 -0.33
CA ASN A 124 12.48 -4.05 1.10
C ASN A 124 11.22 -3.26 1.48
N ASP A 125 11.03 -2.08 0.87
CA ASP A 125 9.81 -1.29 1.03
C ASP A 125 8.58 -2.08 0.59
N MET A 126 8.65 -2.79 -0.55
CA MET A 126 7.55 -3.62 -1.04
C MET A 126 7.29 -4.85 -0.16
N ASP A 127 8.32 -5.50 0.36
CA ASP A 127 8.17 -6.64 1.27
C ASP A 127 7.53 -6.21 2.60
N LEU A 128 7.94 -5.06 3.14
CA LEU A 128 7.30 -4.44 4.30
C LEU A 128 5.85 -4.07 4.00
N MET A 129 5.58 -3.45 2.86
CA MET A 129 4.23 -3.08 2.44
C MET A 129 3.32 -4.30 2.33
N ARG A 130 3.78 -5.41 1.76
CA ARG A 130 3.02 -6.68 1.72
C ARG A 130 2.73 -7.21 3.12
N THR A 131 3.64 -7.04 4.07
CA THR A 131 3.44 -7.41 5.48
C THR A 131 2.40 -6.52 6.15
N ILE A 132 2.50 -5.20 5.97
CA ILE A 132 1.55 -4.22 6.50
C ILE A 132 0.15 -4.42 5.90
N PHE A 133 0.04 -4.68 4.59
CA PHE A 133 -1.26 -4.93 3.95
C PHE A 133 -1.95 -6.18 4.50
N LYS A 134 -1.22 -7.24 4.87
CA LYS A 134 -1.80 -8.40 5.55
C LYS A 134 -2.40 -8.00 6.90
N SER A 135 -1.72 -7.15 7.66
CA SER A 135 -2.25 -6.59 8.91
C SER A 135 -3.48 -5.74 8.65
N TRP A 136 -3.35 -4.72 7.79
CA TRP A 136 -4.45 -3.82 7.44
C TRP A 136 -5.68 -4.56 6.88
N ALA A 137 -5.49 -5.65 6.13
CA ALA A 137 -6.61 -6.38 5.55
C ALA A 137 -7.33 -7.35 6.52
N GLY A 138 -6.66 -7.82 7.58
CA GLY A 138 -7.23 -8.90 8.41
C GLY A 138 -6.75 -9.03 9.85
N SER A 139 -5.94 -8.11 10.37
CA SER A 139 -5.58 -8.10 11.80
C SER A 139 -6.72 -7.60 12.67
N GLY A 140 -6.51 -7.54 13.99
CA GLY A 140 -7.36 -6.79 14.91
C GLY A 140 -6.82 -5.41 15.26
N TYR A 141 -5.72 -4.97 14.64
CA TYR A 141 -5.01 -3.74 14.97
C TYR A 141 -5.70 -2.51 14.39
N MET A 142 -5.19 -1.32 14.74
CA MET A 142 -5.80 -0.06 14.34
C MET A 142 -5.89 0.09 12.82
N ASP A 143 -4.90 -0.38 12.07
CA ASP A 143 -4.90 -0.36 10.61
C ASP A 143 -6.11 -1.10 10.02
N ASN A 144 -6.43 -2.31 10.51
CA ASN A 144 -7.61 -3.04 10.09
C ASN A 144 -8.92 -2.39 10.52
N LEU A 145 -8.98 -1.90 11.77
CA LEU A 145 -10.14 -1.18 12.26
C LEU A 145 -10.48 0.01 11.35
N HIS A 146 -9.47 0.71 10.82
CA HIS A 146 -9.63 1.77 9.84
C HIS A 146 -9.92 1.24 8.42
N ALA A 147 -9.28 0.16 7.98
CA ALA A 147 -9.56 -0.49 6.69
C ALA A 147 -11.05 -0.81 6.54
N THR A 148 -11.67 -1.40 7.58
CA THR A 148 -13.12 -1.72 7.55
C THR A 148 -14.03 -0.50 7.43
N GLN A 149 -13.51 0.70 7.71
CA GLN A 149 -14.21 1.98 7.60
C GLN A 149 -13.90 2.74 6.30
N GLY A 150 -13.18 2.13 5.36
CA GLY A 150 -12.82 2.73 4.07
C GLY A 150 -11.63 3.68 4.12
N ILE A 151 -10.73 3.48 5.08
CA ILE A 151 -9.52 4.29 5.28
C ILE A 151 -8.31 3.49 4.81
N GLY A 152 -7.62 4.01 3.79
CA GLY A 152 -6.37 3.46 3.27
C GLY A 152 -5.13 4.19 3.80
N CYS A 153 -3.97 3.84 3.27
CA CYS A 153 -2.66 4.34 3.71
C CYS A 153 -2.57 5.88 3.65
N ALA A 154 -2.99 6.46 2.52
CA ALA A 154 -2.95 7.90 2.26
C ALA A 154 -3.76 8.70 3.30
N GLN A 155 -4.88 8.14 3.81
CA GLN A 155 -5.70 8.80 4.81
C GLN A 155 -5.01 8.93 6.18
N CYS A 156 -3.91 8.22 6.42
CA CYS A 156 -3.06 8.39 7.61
C CYS A 156 -1.71 9.03 7.26
N HIS A 157 -1.05 8.57 6.21
CA HIS A 157 0.32 8.97 5.86
C HIS A 157 0.40 10.16 4.90
N GLY A 158 -0.71 10.58 4.32
CA GLY A 158 -0.73 11.68 3.36
C GLY A 158 -0.17 11.26 2.01
N LYS A 159 0.63 12.14 1.41
CA LYS A 159 1.08 12.01 0.02
C LYS A 159 2.26 11.05 -0.09
N GLY A 160 2.12 10.05 -0.94
CA GLY A 160 3.17 9.07 -1.24
C GLY A 160 3.12 7.85 -0.32
N LEU A 161 4.04 6.92 -0.56
CA LEU A 161 4.22 5.74 0.26
C LEU A 161 4.99 6.10 1.54
N PRO A 162 4.51 5.66 2.70
CA PRO A 162 5.25 5.85 3.94
C PRO A 162 6.50 4.98 3.97
N LYS A 163 7.55 5.51 4.58
CA LYS A 163 8.76 4.79 4.95
C LYS A 163 8.58 4.09 6.30
N ALA A 164 9.46 3.15 6.60
CA ALA A 164 9.39 2.33 7.81
C ALA A 164 9.43 3.13 9.12
N ASP A 165 10.09 4.30 9.11
CA ASP A 165 10.28 5.19 10.24
C ASP A 165 9.30 6.38 10.28
N ASP A 166 8.39 6.48 9.30
CA ASP A 166 7.43 7.58 9.24
C ASP A 166 6.43 7.52 10.41
N THR A 167 6.21 8.68 11.03
CA THR A 167 5.20 8.88 12.06
C THR A 167 3.96 9.57 11.50
N VAL A 168 2.84 9.39 12.20
CA VAL A 168 1.59 10.12 11.90
C VAL A 168 1.33 11.09 13.04
N GLU A 169 1.23 12.37 12.69
CA GLU A 169 0.96 13.45 13.63
C GLU A 169 -0.48 13.43 14.14
N ASN A 170 -0.68 13.91 15.38
CA ASN A 170 -2.01 13.97 16.02
C ASN A 170 -3.04 14.70 15.16
N SER A 171 -2.63 15.75 14.46
CA SER A 171 -3.50 16.54 13.59
C SER A 171 -4.22 15.66 12.57
N ARG A 172 -3.58 14.59 12.07
CA ARG A 172 -4.19 13.66 11.14
C ARG A 172 -5.33 12.87 11.76
N CYS A 173 -5.16 12.40 12.99
CA CYS A 173 -6.19 11.68 13.74
C CYS A 173 -7.41 12.59 13.99
N LEU A 174 -7.15 13.85 14.36
CA LEU A 174 -8.18 14.81 14.75
C LEU A 174 -9.07 15.26 13.58
N VAL A 175 -8.64 15.09 12.32
CA VAL A 175 -9.48 15.35 11.13
C VAL A 175 -10.79 14.57 11.20
N CYS A 176 -10.76 13.32 11.67
CA CYS A 176 -11.94 12.47 11.77
C CYS A 176 -12.44 12.29 13.20
N HIS A 177 -11.54 12.31 14.19
CA HIS A 177 -11.91 12.10 15.60
C HIS A 177 -12.38 13.37 16.31
N GLY A 178 -12.24 14.54 15.66
CA GLY A 178 -12.56 15.84 16.22
C GLY A 178 -11.46 16.38 17.12
N PRO A 179 -11.60 17.62 17.61
CA PRO A 179 -10.58 18.25 18.45
C PRO A 179 -10.45 17.54 19.82
N LEU A 180 -9.24 17.62 20.40
CA LEU A 180 -8.85 16.83 21.57
C LEU A 180 -9.74 17.09 22.80
N ASP A 181 -10.18 18.33 23.00
CA ASP A 181 -11.07 18.70 24.10
C ASP A 181 -12.42 17.97 24.02
N LYS A 182 -13.02 17.92 22.83
CA LYS A 182 -14.27 17.19 22.57
C LYS A 182 -14.07 15.69 22.65
N LEU A 183 -12.94 15.19 22.16
CA LEU A 183 -12.59 13.78 22.27
C LEU A 183 -12.46 13.36 23.74
N ALA A 184 -11.76 14.15 24.55
CA ALA A 184 -11.60 13.92 25.97
C ALA A 184 -12.94 13.89 26.71
N GLN A 185 -13.85 14.83 26.42
CA GLN A 185 -15.19 14.82 27.00
C GLN A 185 -15.97 13.55 26.61
N LYS A 186 -15.88 13.14 25.34
CA LYS A 186 -16.58 11.94 24.84
C LYS A 186 -16.06 10.64 25.45
N THR A 187 -14.79 10.60 25.84
CA THR A 187 -14.15 9.41 26.40
C THR A 187 -13.97 9.47 27.92
N GLU A 188 -14.60 10.42 28.60
CA GLU A 188 -14.54 10.51 30.06
C GLU A 188 -15.13 9.24 30.70
N PRO A 189 -14.37 8.52 31.54
CA PRO A 189 -14.89 7.36 32.26
C PRO A 189 -15.98 7.79 33.26
N LYS A 190 -17.05 7.00 33.38
CA LYS A 190 -18.17 7.31 34.29
C LYS A 190 -17.76 7.26 35.76
N GLU A 191 -16.95 6.27 36.13
CA GLU A 191 -16.60 5.99 37.53
C GLU A 191 -15.34 6.75 37.97
N PHE A 192 -14.30 6.73 37.15
CA PHE A 192 -12.98 7.30 37.48
C PHE A 192 -12.59 8.38 36.46
N LYS A 193 -13.13 9.59 36.63
CA LYS A 193 -12.91 10.71 35.70
C LYS A 193 -11.45 11.12 35.57
N ASP A 194 -10.66 10.91 36.62
CA ASP A 194 -9.21 11.12 36.70
C ASP A 194 -8.40 10.14 35.84
N ARG A 195 -9.02 9.05 35.36
CA ARG A 195 -8.39 8.01 34.55
C ARG A 195 -8.71 8.14 33.06
N ASN A 196 -9.06 9.33 32.59
CA ASN A 196 -9.34 9.59 31.19
C ASN A 196 -8.03 9.57 30.36
N PRO A 197 -7.86 8.63 29.41
CA PRO A 197 -6.62 8.54 28.63
C PRO A 197 -6.36 9.76 27.74
N HIS A 198 -7.41 10.52 27.39
CA HIS A 198 -7.30 11.73 26.56
C HIS A 198 -7.26 13.02 27.38
N LYS A 199 -7.20 12.92 28.72
CA LYS A 199 -7.02 14.05 29.64
C LYS A 199 -6.23 13.59 30.85
N SER A 200 -4.90 13.50 30.68
CA SER A 200 -3.98 12.96 31.69
C SER A 200 -2.90 13.97 32.09
N HIS A 201 -2.08 13.61 33.07
CA HIS A 201 -0.91 14.38 33.49
C HIS A 201 0.23 14.39 32.47
N LEU A 202 0.13 13.63 31.37
CA LEU A 202 1.10 13.63 30.28
C LEU A 202 0.92 14.82 29.33
N GLY A 203 -0.15 15.61 29.50
CA GLY A 203 -0.45 16.79 28.68
C GLY A 203 -1.20 16.45 27.39
N SER A 204 -1.60 17.50 26.66
CA SER A 204 -2.34 17.41 25.39
C SER A 204 -1.47 17.01 24.20
N ASP A 205 -0.15 17.15 24.34
CA ASP A 205 0.78 17.06 23.21
C ASP A 205 1.34 15.64 23.03
N ILE A 206 0.99 14.71 23.93
CA ILE A 206 1.34 13.30 23.78
C ILE A 206 0.82 12.76 22.45
N ALA A 207 1.70 12.11 21.68
CA ALA A 207 1.31 11.57 20.39
C ALA A 207 0.27 10.46 20.55
N CYS A 208 -0.80 10.49 19.75
CA CYS A 208 -1.85 9.45 19.73
C CYS A 208 -1.22 8.07 19.50
N THR A 209 -0.18 8.03 18.67
CA THR A 209 0.60 6.83 18.30
C THR A 209 1.41 6.25 19.46
N VAL A 210 1.55 6.93 20.60
CA VAL A 210 2.14 6.33 21.81
C VAL A 210 1.27 5.15 22.27
N CYS A 211 -0.04 5.34 22.31
CA CYS A 211 -1.01 4.32 22.74
C CYS A 211 -1.63 3.57 21.56
N HIS A 212 -2.06 4.30 20.53
CA HIS A 212 -2.76 3.78 19.35
C HIS A 212 -1.79 3.40 18.25
N LYS A 213 -1.32 2.15 18.27
CA LYS A 213 -0.39 1.63 17.26
C LYS A 213 -1.14 1.27 15.97
N GLY A 214 -0.69 1.83 14.84
CA GLY A 214 -1.27 1.62 13.52
C GLY A 214 -1.13 0.18 13.05
N HIS A 215 0.13 -0.21 12.79
CA HIS A 215 0.49 -1.50 12.21
C HIS A 215 0.98 -2.53 13.24
N ALA A 216 0.59 -2.35 14.50
CA ALA A 216 0.96 -3.22 15.61
C ALA A 216 -0.10 -3.18 16.72
N GLU A 217 0.08 -4.02 17.73
CA GLU A 217 -0.76 -4.04 18.92
C GLU A 217 -0.75 -2.67 19.63
N SER A 218 -1.94 -2.10 19.84
CA SER A 218 -2.13 -0.90 20.65
C SER A 218 -1.97 -1.23 22.13
N LYS A 219 -1.38 -0.30 22.89
CA LYS A 219 -1.07 -0.49 24.31
C LYS A 219 -1.62 0.67 25.13
N VAL A 220 -2.07 0.36 26.34
CA VAL A 220 -2.44 1.39 27.30
C VAL A 220 -1.16 1.85 28.02
N TYR A 221 -0.56 2.93 27.53
CA TYR A 221 0.71 3.46 28.06
C TYR A 221 0.68 3.71 29.58
N CYS A 222 -0.47 4.12 30.12
CA CYS A 222 -0.65 4.35 31.56
C CYS A 222 -0.38 3.10 32.41
N LEU A 223 -0.60 1.90 31.87
CA LEU A 223 -0.44 0.64 32.62
C LEU A 223 1.01 0.26 32.85
N GLU A 224 1.97 0.97 32.25
CA GLU A 224 3.39 0.80 32.55
C GLU A 224 3.75 1.33 33.95
N CYS A 225 2.98 2.30 34.46
CA CYS A 225 3.17 2.90 35.78
C CYS A 225 1.99 2.66 36.73
N HIS A 226 0.78 2.51 36.21
CA HIS A 226 -0.46 2.43 36.98
C HIS A 226 -1.12 1.06 36.90
N LYS A 227 -1.74 0.63 38.00
CA LYS A 227 -2.52 -0.61 38.05
C LYS A 227 -4.00 -0.29 37.94
N PHE A 228 -4.47 -0.02 36.72
CA PHE A 228 -5.88 0.23 36.41
C PHE A 228 -6.46 -0.93 35.58
N ASP A 229 -7.78 -1.12 35.65
CA ASP A 229 -8.48 -1.90 34.63
C ASP A 229 -8.84 -0.95 33.46
N MET A 230 -8.01 -0.98 32.41
CA MET A 230 -8.19 -0.14 31.23
C MET A 230 -7.93 -0.96 29.96
N LYS A 231 -8.81 -0.80 28.97
CA LYS A 231 -8.76 -1.52 27.70
C LYS A 231 -8.70 -0.54 26.54
N ILE A 232 -8.05 -0.95 25.46
CA ILE A 232 -7.89 -0.16 24.24
C ILE A 232 -8.25 -1.02 23.03
N LYS A 233 -8.89 -0.42 22.02
CA LYS A 233 -9.12 -1.09 20.74
C LYS A 233 -7.79 -1.28 20.01
N GLY A 234 -7.66 -2.36 19.27
CA GLY A 234 -6.41 -2.68 18.59
C GLY A 234 -5.34 -3.30 19.49
N ALA A 235 -5.62 -3.50 20.78
CA ALA A 235 -4.82 -4.40 21.61
C ALA A 235 -4.90 -5.83 21.06
N ALA A 236 -3.90 -6.67 21.30
CA ALA A 236 -4.04 -8.09 21.06
C ALA A 236 -5.23 -8.55 21.89
N GLN A 237 -6.14 -9.31 21.26
CA GLN A 237 -7.17 -9.99 22.03
C GLN A 237 -6.42 -10.86 23.03
N VAL A 238 -6.59 -10.57 24.32
CA VAL A 238 -6.12 -11.46 25.38
C VAL A 238 -6.75 -12.81 25.05
N LYS A 239 -5.92 -13.77 24.63
CA LYS A 239 -6.33 -15.16 24.44
C LYS A 239 -6.73 -15.74 25.78
#